data_AF-A0AAF0BFK3-F1
#
_entry.id   AF-A0AAF0BFK3-F1
#
_cell.length_a   1.000
_cell.length_b   1.000
_cell.length_c   1.000
_cell.angle_alpha   90.00
_cell.angle_beta   90.00
_cell.angle_gamma   90.00
#
_symmetry.space_group_name_H-M   'P 1'
#
loop_
_entity.id
_entity.type
_entity.pdbx_description
1 polymer ?
#
loop_
_entity_poly.entity_id
_entity_poly.type
_entity_poly.pdbx_seq_one_letter_code
_entity_poly.pdbx_strand_id
1 'polypeptide(L)'
;MCKEKDVDATGQMFFVAVSEQAKARKGEHHAEVFEYAYGELRSKLISIQQKDKIIRMLKSICEIEGDEKQTAVVVRNGRGGIKFIYCEGVRITLHPCEPWGCKG
;
A
#
# COMPACT_ATOMS: atom_id res chain seq x y z
N MET A 1 -4.76 -26.28 9.67
CA MET A 1 -3.79 -25.84 10.69
C MET A 1 -2.91 -24.77 10.04
N CYS A 2 -3.30 -23.51 10.17
CA CYS A 2 -2.56 -22.40 9.55
C CYS A 2 -1.25 -22.23 10.32
N LYS A 3 -0.11 -22.41 9.63
CA LYS A 3 1.22 -22.16 10.19
C LYS A 3 1.26 -20.70 10.64
N GLU A 4 1.68 -20.49 11.89
CA GLU A 4 2.00 -19.19 12.47
C GLU A 4 3.04 -18.51 11.55
N LYS A 5 2.57 -17.58 10.72
CA LYS A 5 3.44 -16.64 10.01
C LYS A 5 3.91 -15.65 11.06
N ASP A 6 5.21 -15.39 11.13
CA ASP A 6 5.82 -14.36 11.98
C ASP A 6 4.94 -13.11 12.05
N VAL A 7 4.14 -13.05 13.11
CA VAL A 7 3.22 -11.96 13.35
C VAL A 7 4.03 -10.91 14.08
N ASP A 8 4.03 -9.67 13.58
CA ASP A 8 4.67 -8.58 14.30
C ASP A 8 4.04 -8.45 15.71
N ALA A 9 4.74 -7.81 16.66
CA ALA A 9 4.28 -7.68 18.05
C ALA A 9 2.86 -7.09 18.24
N THR A 10 2.31 -6.43 17.21
CA THR A 10 0.94 -5.90 17.14
C THR A 10 -0.09 -6.87 16.57
N GLY A 11 0.30 -7.99 15.95
CA GLY A 11 -0.66 -8.93 15.37
C GLY A 11 -1.05 -8.67 13.91
N GLN A 12 -0.78 -7.46 13.41
CA GLN A 12 -1.61 -6.90 12.33
C GLN A 12 -1.01 -7.10 10.92
N MET A 13 -1.72 -7.88 10.11
CA MET A 13 -1.40 -8.14 8.71
C MET A 13 -2.40 -7.47 7.78
N PHE A 14 -1.93 -7.04 6.61
CA PHE A 14 -2.75 -6.42 5.58
C PHE A 14 -2.64 -7.16 4.26
N PHE A 15 -3.77 -7.47 3.65
CA PHE A 15 -3.83 -7.93 2.27
C PHE A 15 -3.78 -6.73 1.31
N VAL A 16 -2.88 -6.79 0.33
CA VAL A 16 -2.64 -5.69 -0.60
C VAL A 16 -3.45 -5.84 -1.88
N ALA A 17 -4.28 -4.84 -2.18
CA ALA A 17 -4.91 -4.65 -3.48
C ALA A 17 -4.34 -3.40 -4.17
N VAL A 18 -4.18 -3.44 -5.49
CA VAL A 18 -3.62 -2.34 -6.28
C VAL A 18 -4.54 -2.01 -7.44
N SER A 19 -4.73 -0.72 -7.70
CA SER A 19 -5.58 -0.21 -8.77
C SER A 19 -5.07 1.13 -9.29
N GLU A 20 -5.11 1.33 -10.61
CA GLU A 20 -4.99 2.66 -11.20
C GLU A 20 -6.24 3.50 -10.93
N GLN A 21 -6.05 4.78 -10.61
CA GLN A 21 -7.13 5.73 -10.41
C GLN A 21 -7.50 6.39 -11.73
N ALA A 22 -8.59 5.91 -12.35
CA ALA A 22 -9.04 6.36 -13.68
C ALA A 22 -9.22 7.88 -13.83
N LYS A 23 -9.51 8.61 -12.75
CA LYS A 23 -9.73 10.07 -12.75
C LYS A 23 -8.55 10.87 -12.20
N ALA A 24 -7.50 10.21 -11.71
CA ALA A 24 -6.32 10.91 -11.20
C ALA A 24 -5.39 11.30 -12.36
N ARG A 25 -4.74 12.46 -12.24
CA ARG A 25 -3.62 12.79 -13.12
C ARG A 25 -2.47 11.82 -12.80
N LYS A 26 -2.00 11.11 -13.83
CA LYS A 26 -0.75 10.35 -13.76
C LYS A 26 0.39 11.36 -13.74
N GLY A 27 1.25 11.32 -12.73
CA GLY A 27 2.47 12.12 -12.76
C GLY A 27 3.62 11.33 -13.38
N GLU A 28 4.81 11.88 -13.23
CA GLU A 28 6.01 11.50 -13.99
C GLU A 28 6.41 10.04 -13.75
N HIS A 29 6.40 9.61 -12.49
CA HIS A 29 6.86 8.27 -12.08
C HIS A 29 5.74 7.21 -12.09
N HIS A 30 4.60 7.48 -12.76
CA HIS A 30 3.44 6.59 -12.73
C HIS A 30 3.75 5.15 -13.12
N ALA A 31 4.53 4.94 -14.18
CA ALA A 31 4.85 3.60 -14.69
C ALA A 31 5.64 2.78 -13.66
N GLU A 32 6.69 3.38 -13.07
CA GLU A 32 7.53 2.73 -12.07
C GLU A 32 6.77 2.44 -10.77
N VAL A 33 5.96 3.41 -10.32
CA VAL A 33 5.06 3.21 -9.17
C VAL A 33 4.07 2.08 -9.43
N PHE A 34 3.49 2.01 -10.63
CA PHE A 34 2.56 0.96 -10.99
C PHE A 34 3.24 -0.41 -11.08
N GLU A 35 4.41 -0.49 -11.71
CA GLU A 35 5.19 -1.73 -11.80
C GLU A 35 5.56 -2.26 -10.42
N TYR A 36 6.09 -1.41 -9.55
CA TYR A 36 6.37 -1.77 -8.16
C TYR A 36 5.11 -2.21 -7.41
N ALA A 37 4.04 -1.42 -7.44
CA ALA A 37 2.84 -1.74 -6.68
C ALA A 37 2.14 -3.01 -7.21
N TYR A 38 1.90 -3.07 -8.52
CA TYR A 38 1.13 -4.15 -9.13
C TYR A 38 1.96 -5.43 -9.31
N GLY A 39 3.21 -5.29 -9.74
CA GLY A 39 4.14 -6.42 -9.96
C GLY A 39 4.67 -7.00 -8.66
N GLU A 40 5.06 -6.15 -7.70
CA GLU A 40 5.67 -6.64 -6.47
C GLU A 40 4.73 -6.77 -5.29
N LEU A 41 3.72 -5.92 -5.13
CA LEU A 41 2.95 -5.89 -3.88
C LEU A 41 1.58 -6.58 -3.96
N ARG A 42 0.96 -6.60 -5.15
CA ARG A 42 -0.41 -7.10 -5.32
C ARG A 42 -0.58 -8.52 -4.77
N SER A 43 -1.69 -8.73 -4.06
CA SER A 43 -2.07 -10.02 -3.47
C SER A 43 -1.11 -10.57 -2.42
N LYS A 44 -0.19 -9.75 -1.89
CA LYS A 44 0.66 -10.12 -0.75
C LYS A 44 -0.01 -9.77 0.57
N LEU A 45 0.36 -10.53 1.60
CA LEU A 45 0.11 -10.19 3.00
C LEU A 45 1.35 -9.47 3.55
N ILE A 46 1.15 -8.28 4.12
CA ILE A 46 2.22 -7.45 4.66
C ILE A 46 1.96 -7.04 6.11
N SER A 47 3.01 -6.91 6.92
CA SER A 47 2.94 -6.37 8.28
C SER A 47 2.94 -4.83 8.28
N ILE A 48 2.74 -4.23 9.46
CA ILE A 48 2.83 -2.76 9.61
C ILE A 48 4.23 -2.22 9.26
N GLN A 49 5.28 -2.96 9.61
CA GLN A 49 6.66 -2.59 9.31
C GLN A 49 6.93 -2.62 7.79
N GLN A 50 6.38 -3.62 7.09
CA GLN A 50 6.47 -3.70 5.64
C GLN A 50 5.70 -2.56 4.95
N LYS A 51 4.54 -2.14 5.50
CA LYS A 51 3.83 -0.95 5.05
C LYS A 51 4.71 0.31 5.13
N ASP A 52 5.43 0.52 6.24
CA ASP A 52 6.32 1.69 6.37
C ASP A 52 7.50 1.63 5.36
N LYS A 53 8.02 0.43 5.08
CA LYS A 53 9.03 0.22 4.02
C LYS A 53 8.48 0.55 2.63
N ILE A 54 7.26 0.11 2.31
CA ILE A 54 6.58 0.42 1.04
C ILE A 54 6.43 1.94 0.86
N ILE A 55 6.03 2.66 1.90
CA ILE A 55 5.92 4.13 1.83
C ILE A 55 7.26 4.78 1.52
N ARG A 56 8.36 4.34 2.15
CA ARG A 56 9.70 4.85 1.85
C ARG A 56 10.11 4.55 0.41
N MET A 57 9.77 3.37 -0.10
CA MET A 57 10.12 2.99 -1.47
C MET A 57 9.35 3.77 -2.52
N LEU A 58 8.05 4.00 -2.30
CA LEU A 58 7.27 4.89 -3.17
C LEU A 58 7.82 6.33 -3.17
N LYS A 59 8.24 6.84 -2.00
CA LYS A 59 8.90 8.15 -1.94
C LYS A 59 10.21 8.18 -2.71
N SER A 60 11.00 7.11 -2.65
CA SER A 60 12.25 6.98 -3.39
C SER A 60 12.02 6.93 -4.90
N ILE A 61 11.02 6.17 -5.37
CA ILE A 61 10.66 6.08 -6.80
C ILE A 61 10.23 7.47 -7.33
N CYS A 62 9.52 8.23 -6.51
CA CYS A 62 9.08 9.58 -6.86
C CYS A 62 10.13 10.67 -6.58
N GLU A 63 11.39 10.29 -6.32
CA GLU A 63 12.52 11.20 -6.05
C GLU A 63 12.22 12.24 -4.95
N ILE A 64 11.41 11.87 -3.94
CA ILE A 64 11.01 12.76 -2.85
C ILE A 64 12.10 12.77 -1.77
N GLU A 65 13.09 13.64 -1.93
CA GLU A 65 14.10 13.95 -0.91
C GLU A 65 13.61 15.02 0.07
N GLY A 66 12.71 14.65 0.98
CA GLY A 66 12.32 15.51 2.11
C GLY A 66 11.40 16.71 1.80
N ASP A 67 10.93 17.33 2.89
CA ASP A 67 9.86 18.34 3.06
C ASP A 67 8.39 17.90 2.84
N GLU A 68 7.59 18.18 3.86
CA GLU A 68 6.26 17.61 4.16
C GLU A 68 5.13 18.18 3.27
N LYS A 69 5.45 19.14 2.40
CA LYS A 69 4.46 19.98 1.71
C LYS A 69 4.08 19.50 0.31
N GLN A 70 4.83 18.57 -0.28
CA GLN A 70 4.47 17.90 -1.53
C GLN A 70 4.62 16.39 -1.37
N THR A 71 3.62 15.76 -0.77
CA THR A 71 3.62 14.31 -0.67
C THR A 71 2.94 13.71 -1.91
N ALA A 72 3.73 13.38 -2.93
CA ALA A 72 3.23 12.54 -4.03
C ALA A 72 2.68 11.21 -3.47
N VAL A 73 3.19 10.77 -2.31
CA VAL A 73 2.66 9.64 -1.52
C VAL A 73 1.70 10.10 -0.41
N VAL A 74 0.40 9.93 -0.60
CA VAL A 74 -0.63 10.28 0.39
C VAL A 74 -1.16 9.03 1.10
N VAL A 75 -1.13 9.01 2.43
CA VAL A 75 -1.72 7.94 3.24
C VAL A 75 -3.06 8.39 3.82
N ARG A 76 -4.12 7.59 3.64
CA ARG A 76 -5.45 7.83 4.20
C ARG A 76 -5.94 6.62 4.96
N ASN A 77 -6.65 6.86 6.07
CA ASN A 77 -7.37 5.79 6.78
C ASN A 77 -8.80 5.69 6.23
N GLY A 78 -9.21 4.48 5.88
CA GLY A 78 -10.57 4.12 5.51
C GLY A 78 -11.39 3.61 6.70
N ARG A 79 -12.63 3.19 6.43
CA ARG A 79 -13.47 2.50 7.43
C ARG A 79 -12.98 1.06 7.65
N GLY A 80 -13.24 0.51 8.83
CA GLY A 80 -12.95 -0.89 9.15
C GLY A 80 -11.45 -1.21 9.19
N GLY A 81 -10.59 -0.24 9.53
CA GLY A 81 -9.13 -0.44 9.63
C GLY A 81 -8.39 -0.51 8.29
N ILE A 82 -9.09 -0.29 7.16
CA ILE A 82 -8.49 -0.22 5.83
C ILE A 82 -7.56 0.99 5.74
N LYS A 83 -6.42 0.85 5.07
CA LYS A 83 -5.52 1.96 4.75
C LYS A 83 -5.35 2.10 3.25
N PHE A 84 -5.24 3.33 2.79
CA PHE A 84 -4.99 3.66 1.38
C PHE A 84 -3.67 4.42 1.28
N ILE A 85 -2.85 4.02 0.32
CA ILE A 85 -1.65 4.75 -0.09
C ILE A 85 -1.87 5.15 -1.54
N TYR A 86 -1.83 6.45 -1.81
CA TYR A 86 -1.95 7.01 -3.15
C TYR A 86 -0.60 7.52 -3.58
N CYS A 87 -0.16 7.18 -4.79
CA CYS A 87 1.08 7.68 -5.37
C CYS A 87 0.95 7.73 -6.89
N GLU A 88 1.20 8.88 -7.52
CA GLU A 88 1.24 9.03 -8.99
C GLU A 88 0.03 8.45 -9.74
N GLY A 89 -1.19 8.59 -9.19
CA GLY A 89 -2.41 8.02 -9.79
C GLY A 89 -2.59 6.51 -9.57
N VAL A 90 -1.74 5.86 -8.77
CA VAL A 90 -1.88 4.49 -8.30
C VAL A 90 -2.41 4.49 -6.87
N ARG A 91 -3.36 3.60 -6.59
CA ARG A 91 -3.89 3.36 -5.24
C ARG A 91 -3.54 1.95 -4.78
N ILE A 92 -2.80 1.88 -3.68
CA ILE A 92 -2.53 0.66 -2.90
C ILE A 92 -3.51 0.64 -1.72
N THR A 93 -4.29 -0.42 -1.62
CA THR A 93 -5.28 -0.64 -0.56
C THR A 93 -4.81 -1.76 0.34
N LEU A 94 -4.78 -1.49 1.63
CA LEU A 94 -4.35 -2.41 2.68
C LEU A 94 -5.56 -2.83 3.48
N HIS A 95 -6.02 -4.06 3.25
CA HIS A 95 -7.17 -4.64 3.95
C HIS A 95 -6.70 -5.38 5.20
N PRO A 96 -7.20 -5.07 6.40
CA PRO A 96 -6.78 -5.75 7.64
C PRO A 96 -7.27 -7.21 7.74
N CYS A 97 -8.06 -7.67 6.77
CA CYS A 97 -8.46 -9.06 6.57
C CYS A 97 -8.33 -9.41 5.08
N GLU A 98 -8.12 -10.69 4.75
CA GLU A 98 -8.29 -11.13 3.35
C GLU A 98 -9.74 -10.86 2.93
N PRO A 99 -9.99 -10.15 1.81
CA PRO A 99 -11.35 -9.85 1.37
C PRO A 99 -12.20 -11.09 1.07
N TRP A 100 -11.58 -12.28 1.08
CA TRP A 100 -12.22 -13.58 0.85
C TRP A 100 -12.51 -14.36 2.16
N GLY A 101 -12.16 -13.83 3.33
CA GLY A 101 -12.19 -14.54 4.61
C GLY A 101 -13.27 -14.12 5.62
N CYS A 102 -13.99 -13.02 5.41
CA CYS A 102 -15.14 -12.67 6.27
C CYS A 102 -16.39 -13.42 5.81
N LYS A 103 -16.50 -14.71 6.17
CA LYS A 103 -17.83 -15.31 6.40
C LYS A 103 -18.22 -14.98 7.84
N GLY A 104 -19.44 -14.48 8.00
CA GLY A 104 -20.00 -14.03 9.28
C GLY A 104 -20.17 -15.11 10.32
#